data_AF-A0A1S3KZ05-F1
#
_entry.id   AF-A0A1S3KZ05-F1
#
_cell.length_a   1.000
_cell.length_b   1.000
_cell.length_c   1.000
_cell.angle_alpha   90.00
_cell.angle_beta   90.00
_cell.angle_gamma   90.00
#
_symmetry.space_group_name_H-M   'P 1'
#
loop_
_entity.id
_entity.type
_entity.pdbx_description
1 polymer ?
#
loop_
_entity_poly.entity_id
_entity_poly.type
_entity_poly.pdbx_seq_one_letter_code
_entity_poly.pdbx_strand_id
1 'polypeptide(L)'
;MPVRLSHIFSCFNNTHMEGKIKLFFIQACRGGELDDGVTVETDSAGSDIIEDTLSQYLSIPMDTAVMYATAPGYGAFMHPLGAVFLQTFCILLEEEGGGALELTRLLTRLSHRVAFCFEAKGRLLGGKKEMPCFLSRLTREVFPFAVPGRRAWPMDFLPQHSSTQSTTDLTNII
;
A
#
# COMPACT_ATOMS: atom_id res chain seq x y z
N MET A 1 1.77 -16.49 -15.73
CA MET A 1 0.35 -16.81 -15.50
C MET A 1 -0.18 -15.85 -14.44
N PRO A 2 -1.28 -15.12 -14.71
CA PRO A 2 -1.87 -14.22 -13.72
C PRO A 2 -2.44 -14.99 -12.53
N VAL A 3 -2.29 -14.46 -11.33
CA VAL A 3 -2.81 -15.06 -10.09
C VAL A 3 -4.21 -14.53 -9.80
N ARG A 4 -5.18 -15.43 -9.61
CA ARG A 4 -6.55 -15.05 -9.21
C ARG A 4 -6.62 -14.86 -7.70
N LEU A 5 -6.59 -13.61 -7.24
CA LEU A 5 -6.64 -13.28 -5.82
C LEU A 5 -7.92 -13.74 -5.12
N SER A 6 -9.05 -13.81 -5.84
CA SER A 6 -10.30 -14.34 -5.30
C SER A 6 -10.17 -15.79 -4.79
N HIS A 7 -9.36 -16.63 -5.45
CA HIS A 7 -9.09 -17.98 -4.97
C HIS A 7 -8.29 -17.94 -3.66
N ILE A 8 -7.28 -17.07 -3.57
CA ILE A 8 -6.50 -16.90 -2.33
C ILE A 8 -7.40 -16.43 -1.20
N PHE A 9 -8.22 -15.39 -1.43
CA PHE A 9 -9.15 -14.85 -0.44
C PHE A 9 -10.16 -15.90 0.04
N SER A 10 -10.66 -16.75 -0.88
CA SER A 10 -11.59 -17.82 -0.54
C SER A 10 -11.02 -18.82 0.48
N CYS A 11 -9.71 -19.07 0.47
CA CYS A 11 -9.06 -19.95 1.46
C CYS A 11 -9.19 -19.43 2.90
N PHE A 12 -9.45 -18.14 3.10
CA PHE A 12 -9.62 -17.50 4.41
C PHE A 12 -11.08 -17.23 4.77
N ASN A 13 -12.02 -17.70 3.95
CA ASN A 13 -13.45 -17.66 4.22
C ASN A 13 -13.92 -18.98 4.86
N ASN A 14 -13.47 -19.26 6.09
CA ASN A 14 -13.80 -20.47 6.82
C ASN A 14 -13.97 -20.20 8.32
N THR A 15 -14.56 -21.15 9.04
CA THR A 15 -14.89 -21.05 10.47
C THR A 15 -13.66 -20.82 11.36
N HIS A 16 -12.48 -21.31 10.99
CA HIS A 16 -11.25 -21.09 11.76
C HIS A 16 -10.71 -19.66 11.63
N MET A 17 -11.19 -18.90 10.65
CA MET A 17 -10.81 -17.51 10.39
C MET A 17 -11.89 -16.50 10.80
N GLU A 18 -13.01 -16.96 11.38
CA GLU A 18 -14.05 -16.09 11.91
C GLU A 18 -13.54 -15.25 13.09
N GLY A 19 -13.97 -13.98 13.15
CA GLY A 19 -13.55 -13.00 14.16
C GLY A 19 -12.08 -12.57 14.10
N LYS A 20 -11.27 -13.17 13.22
CA LYS A 20 -9.86 -12.82 13.02
C LYS A 20 -9.72 -11.78 11.92
N ILE A 21 -8.92 -10.77 12.20
CA ILE A 21 -8.51 -9.77 11.22
C ILE A 21 -7.56 -10.42 10.21
N LYS A 22 -7.82 -10.19 8.93
CA LYS A 22 -7.04 -10.72 7.80
C LYS A 22 -6.38 -9.57 7.06
N LEU A 23 -5.05 -9.58 7.00
CA LEU A 23 -4.27 -8.53 6.34
C LEU A 23 -3.55 -9.11 5.13
N PHE A 24 -3.75 -8.49 3.98
CA PHE A 24 -3.05 -8.84 2.74
C PHE A 24 -2.29 -7.63 2.21
N PHE A 25 -0.98 -7.80 2.01
CA PHE A 25 -0.12 -6.82 1.36
C PHE A 25 0.32 -7.41 0.02
N ILE A 26 -0.08 -6.78 -1.08
CA ILE A 26 0.05 -7.36 -2.42
C ILE A 26 0.97 -6.48 -3.26
N GLN A 27 2.22 -6.93 -3.39
CA GLN A 27 3.18 -6.41 -4.36
C GLN A 27 2.99 -7.14 -5.69
N ALA A 28 2.31 -6.50 -6.64
CA ALA A 28 2.16 -7.02 -8.00
C ALA A 28 1.71 -5.89 -8.94
N CYS A 29 2.15 -5.93 -10.20
CA CYS A 29 1.57 -5.10 -11.25
C CYS A 29 0.08 -5.46 -11.44
N ARG A 30 -0.77 -4.43 -11.52
CA ARG A 30 -2.22 -4.59 -11.76
C ARG A 30 -2.65 -4.09 -13.14
N GLY A 31 -1.67 -3.97 -14.03
CA GLY A 31 -1.79 -3.56 -15.43
C GLY A 31 -0.41 -3.27 -16.01
N GLY A 32 -0.38 -2.84 -17.26
CA GLY A 32 0.87 -2.53 -17.98
C GLY A 32 1.23 -1.04 -18.00
N GLU A 33 0.35 -0.17 -17.52
CA GLU A 33 0.56 1.27 -17.56
C GLU A 33 1.54 1.71 -16.47
N LEU A 34 2.24 2.81 -16.73
CA LEU A 34 3.16 3.45 -15.76
C LEU A 34 2.54 4.74 -15.29
N ASP A 35 2.47 4.93 -13.97
CA ASP A 35 1.91 6.13 -13.37
C ASP A 35 2.87 7.31 -13.60
N ASP A 36 2.48 8.24 -14.46
CA ASP A 36 3.22 9.49 -14.71
C ASP A 36 3.15 10.46 -13.51
N GLY A 37 2.29 10.19 -12.54
CA GLY A 37 1.79 11.20 -11.63
C GLY A 37 0.88 12.18 -12.35
N VAL A 38 0.01 12.83 -11.60
CA VAL A 38 -0.86 13.89 -12.13
C VAL A 38 -0.57 15.16 -11.33
N THR A 39 -0.27 16.26 -12.02
CA THR A 39 -0.44 17.61 -11.44
C THR A 39 -1.93 17.82 -11.29
N VAL A 40 -2.43 17.98 -10.06
CA VAL A 40 -3.86 18.04 -9.71
C VAL A 40 -4.61 19.04 -10.61
N GLU A 41 -5.14 18.55 -11.71
CA GLU A 41 -6.11 19.19 -12.58
C GLU A 41 -7.33 18.26 -12.52
N THR A 42 -8.45 18.87 -12.16
CA THR A 42 -9.69 18.17 -11.83
C THR A 42 -10.33 17.74 -13.13
N ASP A 43 -10.42 16.43 -13.37
CA ASP A 43 -11.48 15.73 -14.11
C ASP A 43 -10.92 14.47 -14.81
N SER A 44 -11.25 13.28 -14.28
CA SER A 44 -11.26 12.07 -15.12
C SER A 44 -12.28 11.07 -14.58
N ALA A 45 -13.22 10.71 -15.47
CA ALA A 45 -14.22 9.68 -15.27
C ALA A 45 -13.79 8.41 -16.01
N GLY A 46 -13.63 7.30 -15.30
CA GLY A 46 -13.38 5.97 -15.87
C GLY A 46 -14.50 5.01 -15.50
N SER A 47 -15.38 4.68 -16.45
CA SER A 47 -16.58 3.84 -16.24
C SER A 47 -16.31 2.33 -16.29
N ASP A 48 -15.22 1.90 -16.90
CA ASP A 48 -15.04 0.48 -17.28
C ASP A 48 -14.29 -0.36 -16.23
N ILE A 49 -13.70 0.29 -15.21
CA ILE A 49 -12.95 -0.35 -14.11
C ILE A 49 -13.89 -0.90 -13.01
N ILE A 50 -15.16 -0.47 -13.01
CA ILE A 50 -16.08 -0.63 -11.88
C ILE A 50 -16.52 -2.09 -11.70
N GLU A 51 -16.78 -2.82 -12.79
CA GLU A 51 -17.38 -4.17 -12.72
C GLU A 51 -16.39 -5.24 -12.22
N ASP A 52 -15.14 -5.20 -12.70
CA ASP A 52 -14.07 -6.11 -12.25
C ASP A 52 -13.65 -5.79 -10.79
N THR A 53 -13.64 -4.51 -10.43
CA THR A 53 -13.36 -4.06 -9.06
C THR A 53 -14.43 -4.52 -8.08
N LEU A 54 -15.70 -4.45 -8.46
CA LEU A 54 -16.83 -4.90 -7.63
C LEU A 54 -16.83 -6.42 -7.42
N SER A 55 -16.55 -7.18 -8.48
CA SER A 55 -16.40 -8.64 -8.41
C SER A 55 -15.25 -9.05 -7.49
N GLN A 56 -14.11 -8.34 -7.57
CA GLN A 56 -12.98 -8.54 -6.67
C GLN A 56 -13.36 -8.21 -5.21
N TYR A 57 -14.06 -7.09 -4.98
CA TYR A 57 -14.52 -6.68 -3.65
C TYR A 57 -15.44 -7.73 -3.00
N LEU A 58 -16.40 -8.27 -3.75
CA LEU A 58 -17.32 -9.30 -3.26
C LEU A 58 -16.61 -10.59 -2.86
N SER A 59 -15.48 -10.93 -3.49
CA SER A 59 -14.69 -12.12 -3.16
C SER A 59 -13.88 -12.01 -1.87
N ILE A 60 -13.75 -10.81 -1.30
CA ILE A 60 -12.95 -10.57 -0.09
C ILE A 60 -13.79 -10.88 1.16
N PRO A 61 -13.32 -11.77 2.07
CA PRO A 61 -13.99 -12.10 3.32
C PRO A 61 -14.18 -10.88 4.24
N MET A 62 -15.15 -10.99 5.16
CA MET A 62 -15.31 -9.99 6.23
C MET A 62 -14.06 -9.92 7.12
N ASP A 63 -13.87 -8.76 7.78
CA ASP A 63 -12.72 -8.47 8.63
C ASP A 63 -11.38 -8.59 7.89
N THR A 64 -11.38 -8.23 6.61
CA THR A 64 -10.18 -8.22 5.76
C THR A 64 -9.78 -6.81 5.36
N ALA A 65 -8.49 -6.53 5.40
CA ALA A 65 -7.87 -5.36 4.80
C ALA A 65 -6.88 -5.82 3.73
N VAL A 66 -6.95 -5.21 2.56
CA VAL A 66 -6.02 -5.48 1.45
C VAL A 66 -5.35 -4.17 1.03
N MET A 67 -4.04 -4.19 1.01
CA MET A 67 -3.22 -3.08 0.53
C MET A 67 -2.45 -3.54 -0.70
N TYR A 68 -2.79 -2.96 -1.85
CA TYR A 68 -2.09 -3.19 -3.10
C TYR A 68 -0.98 -2.15 -3.26
N ALA A 69 0.18 -2.57 -3.75
CA ALA A 69 1.28 -1.68 -4.09
C ALA A 69 0.90 -0.62 -5.14
N THR A 70 -0.02 -0.98 -6.04
CA THR A 70 -0.48 -0.10 -7.11
C THR A 70 -2.00 -0.03 -7.23
N ALA A 71 -2.48 1.09 -7.79
CA ALA A 71 -3.83 1.23 -8.31
C ALA A 71 -4.06 0.28 -9.50
N PRO A 72 -5.32 -0.15 -9.75
CA PRO A 72 -5.66 -0.92 -10.95
C PRO A 72 -5.17 -0.25 -12.22
N GLY A 73 -4.64 -1.02 -13.17
CA GLY A 73 -4.07 -0.50 -14.42
C GLY A 73 -2.57 -0.21 -14.38
N TYR A 74 -1.97 -0.03 -13.20
CA TYR A 74 -0.57 0.41 -13.07
C TYR A 74 0.42 -0.68 -12.62
N GLY A 75 1.66 -0.54 -13.08
CA GLY A 75 2.81 -1.37 -12.72
C GLY A 75 3.45 -1.01 -11.38
N ALA A 76 3.97 -2.02 -10.67
CA ALA A 76 4.58 -1.88 -9.35
C ALA A 76 6.10 -1.84 -9.45
N PHE A 77 6.77 -1.07 -8.60
CA PHE A 77 8.22 -0.85 -8.74
C PHE A 77 9.03 -1.67 -7.73
N MET A 78 10.17 -2.17 -8.23
CA MET A 78 11.20 -2.83 -7.46
C MET A 78 12.47 -1.98 -7.47
N HIS A 79 13.05 -1.78 -6.30
CA HIS A 79 14.41 -1.26 -6.14
C HIS A 79 15.37 -2.44 -5.92
N PRO A 80 16.68 -2.36 -6.23
CA PRO A 80 17.64 -3.43 -5.91
C PRO A 80 17.61 -3.93 -4.46
N LEU A 81 17.22 -3.05 -3.53
CA LEU A 81 17.13 -3.37 -2.12
C LEU A 81 15.81 -4.09 -1.75
N GLY A 82 14.83 -4.15 -2.65
CA GLY A 82 13.48 -4.70 -2.41
C GLY A 82 12.34 -3.86 -2.99
N ALA A 83 11.10 -4.33 -2.77
CA ALA A 83 9.89 -3.66 -3.22
C ALA A 83 9.70 -2.32 -2.51
N VAL A 84 9.52 -1.25 -3.27
CA VAL A 84 9.37 0.12 -2.75
C VAL A 84 8.24 0.20 -1.72
N PHE A 85 7.08 -0.36 -2.05
CA PHE A 85 5.91 -0.44 -1.18
C PHE A 85 6.19 -1.18 0.13
N LEU A 86 6.74 -2.39 0.10
CA LEU A 86 6.98 -3.17 1.32
C LEU A 86 8.10 -2.59 2.19
N GLN A 87 9.15 -2.05 1.57
CA GLN A 87 10.19 -1.35 2.30
C GLN A 87 9.64 -0.14 3.04
N THR A 88 8.85 0.69 2.34
CA THR A 88 8.21 1.86 2.93
C THR A 88 7.28 1.46 4.08
N PHE A 89 6.58 0.33 3.95
CA PHE A 89 5.75 -0.22 5.02
C PHE A 89 6.57 -0.62 6.25
N CYS A 90 7.66 -1.37 6.07
CA CYS A 90 8.55 -1.75 7.18
C CYS A 90 9.14 -0.52 7.88
N ILE A 91 9.63 0.46 7.13
CA ILE A 91 10.15 1.72 7.69
C ILE A 91 9.09 2.43 8.53
N LEU A 92 7.85 2.51 8.03
CA LEU A 92 6.75 3.14 8.78
C LEU A 92 6.38 2.38 10.05
N LEU A 93 6.57 1.06 10.11
CA LEU A 93 6.35 0.27 11.32
C LEU A 93 7.44 0.52 12.37
N GLU A 94 8.69 0.74 11.93
CA GLU A 94 9.86 0.96 12.77
C GLU A 94 9.96 2.41 13.29
N GLU A 95 9.44 3.38 12.54
CA GLU A 95 9.40 4.79 12.94
C GLU A 95 8.49 5.06 14.15
N GLU A 96 8.77 6.16 14.87
CA GLU A 96 8.20 6.47 16.18
C GLU A 96 6.66 6.41 16.21
N GLY A 97 6.14 5.31 16.76
CA GLY A 97 4.71 5.07 16.97
C GLY A 97 4.01 4.31 15.85
N GLY A 98 4.71 3.92 14.78
CA GLY A 98 4.16 3.16 13.64
C GLY A 98 3.39 1.91 14.04
N GLY A 99 4.00 1.05 14.86
CA GLY A 99 3.35 -0.14 15.40
C GLY A 99 2.12 0.15 16.28
N ALA A 100 2.04 1.34 16.88
CA ALA A 100 0.92 1.74 17.73
C ALA A 100 -0.23 2.43 16.97
N LEU A 101 -0.11 2.62 15.66
CA LEU A 101 -1.14 3.25 14.85
C LEU A 101 -2.32 2.30 14.61
N GLU A 102 -3.51 2.89 14.54
CA GLU A 102 -4.67 2.26 13.92
C GLU A 102 -4.33 1.95 12.46
N LEU A 103 -4.73 0.77 11.99
CA LEU A 103 -4.33 0.23 10.69
C LEU A 103 -4.67 1.15 9.51
N THR A 104 -5.88 1.71 9.44
CA THR A 104 -6.24 2.61 8.32
C THR A 104 -5.36 3.87 8.33
N ARG A 105 -5.00 4.39 9.50
CA ARG A 105 -4.06 5.51 9.64
C ARG A 105 -2.66 5.14 9.18
N LEU A 106 -2.16 3.95 9.55
CA LEU A 106 -0.87 3.44 9.09
C LEU A 106 -0.84 3.29 7.56
N LEU A 107 -1.86 2.65 6.99
CA LEU A 107 -1.95 2.41 5.53
C LEU A 107 -2.13 3.71 4.75
N THR A 108 -2.82 4.71 5.32
CA THR A 108 -2.90 6.06 4.72
C THR A 108 -1.52 6.73 4.67
N ARG A 109 -0.73 6.63 5.75
CA ARG A 109 0.66 7.14 5.76
C ARG A 109 1.53 6.40 4.77
N LEU A 110 1.33 5.10 4.61
CA LEU A 110 2.01 4.29 3.59
C LEU A 110 1.70 4.80 2.19
N SER A 111 0.42 4.94 1.82
CA SER A 111 0.02 5.49 0.51
C SER A 111 0.66 6.85 0.27
N HIS A 112 0.59 7.76 1.24
CA HIS A 112 1.19 9.08 1.13
C HIS A 112 2.71 8.98 0.89
N ARG A 113 3.42 8.21 1.70
CA ARG A 113 4.88 8.14 1.59
C ARG A 113 5.34 7.53 0.27
N VAL A 114 4.68 6.46 -0.19
CA VAL A 114 5.00 5.88 -1.50
C VAL A 114 4.67 6.88 -2.61
N ALA A 115 3.46 7.45 -2.63
CA ALA A 115 3.05 8.37 -3.69
C ALA A 115 3.90 9.63 -3.78
N PHE A 116 4.27 10.24 -2.64
CA PHE A 116 4.95 11.54 -2.63
C PHE A 116 6.47 11.46 -2.53
N CYS A 117 7.03 10.38 -1.97
CA CYS A 117 8.47 10.26 -1.76
C CYS A 117 9.15 9.29 -2.74
N PHE A 118 8.40 8.45 -3.45
CA PHE A 118 8.95 7.62 -4.51
C PHE A 118 8.78 8.28 -5.88
N GLU A 119 9.88 8.22 -6.63
CA GLU A 119 9.95 8.53 -8.04
C GLU A 119 11.01 7.61 -8.65
N ALA A 120 10.62 6.86 -9.68
CA ALA A 120 11.53 6.00 -10.40
C ALA A 120 12.59 6.85 -11.13
N LYS A 121 13.81 6.31 -11.16
CA LYS A 121 14.98 6.95 -11.78
C LYS A 121 15.39 6.22 -13.05
N GLY A 122 16.22 6.87 -13.85
CA GLY A 122 16.81 6.30 -15.07
C GLY A 122 16.09 6.75 -16.34
N ARG A 123 16.59 6.28 -17.49
CA ARG A 123 16.16 6.80 -18.80
C ARG A 123 14.76 6.38 -19.22
N LEU A 124 14.33 5.18 -18.84
CA LEU A 124 13.07 4.58 -19.31
C LEU A 124 11.90 4.82 -18.34
N LEU A 125 12.18 4.80 -17.04
CA LEU A 125 11.17 4.90 -15.98
C LEU A 125 11.31 6.20 -15.17
N GLY A 126 12.19 7.11 -15.57
CA GLY A 126 12.43 8.38 -14.88
C GLY A 126 11.13 9.18 -14.72
N GLY A 127 10.86 9.67 -13.51
CA GLY A 127 9.69 10.49 -13.21
C GLY A 127 8.42 9.69 -12.89
N LYS A 128 8.40 8.37 -13.12
CA LYS A 128 7.22 7.54 -12.84
C LYS A 128 7.04 7.34 -11.34
N LYS A 129 5.78 7.25 -10.90
CA LYS A 129 5.39 7.17 -9.49
C LYS A 129 4.75 5.82 -9.18
N GLU A 130 4.52 5.56 -7.90
CA GLU A 130 3.77 4.39 -7.43
C GLU A 130 2.67 4.87 -6.48
N MET A 131 1.43 4.45 -6.71
CA MET A 131 0.30 4.80 -5.86
C MET A 131 -0.37 3.55 -5.27
N PRO A 132 -0.16 3.27 -3.97
CA PRO A 132 -0.81 2.16 -3.30
C PRO A 132 -2.33 2.35 -3.18
N CYS A 133 -3.06 1.24 -3.30
CA CYS A 133 -4.52 1.21 -3.24
C CYS A 133 -5.00 0.39 -2.04
N PHE A 134 -5.80 1.02 -1.17
CA PHE A 134 -6.35 0.40 0.03
C PHE A 134 -7.80 -0.05 -0.18
N LEU A 135 -8.10 -1.30 0.19
CA LEU A 135 -9.45 -1.86 0.21
C LEU A 135 -9.74 -2.44 1.59
N SER A 136 -10.85 -2.01 2.21
CA SER A 136 -11.27 -2.44 3.53
C SER A 136 -12.64 -3.12 3.53
N ARG A 137 -12.71 -4.25 4.23
CA ARG A 137 -13.93 -4.95 4.69
C ARG A 137 -13.92 -5.07 6.23
N LEU A 138 -13.12 -4.23 6.90
CA LEU A 138 -13.02 -4.20 8.35
C LEU A 138 -14.32 -3.64 8.94
N THR A 139 -14.74 -4.22 10.06
CA THR A 139 -15.96 -3.79 10.79
C THR A 139 -15.66 -2.97 12.04
N ARG A 140 -14.37 -2.74 12.34
CA ARG A 140 -13.87 -2.07 13.54
C ARG A 140 -12.45 -1.56 13.31
N GLU A 141 -12.04 -0.60 14.14
CA GLU A 141 -10.64 -0.18 14.25
C GLU A 141 -9.77 -1.30 14.80
N VAL A 142 -8.54 -1.40 14.28
CA VAL A 142 -7.61 -2.47 14.65
C VAL A 142 -6.18 -1.94 14.78
N PHE A 143 -5.45 -2.50 15.74
CA PHE A 143 -4.06 -2.16 16.04
C PHE A 143 -3.17 -3.41 15.94
N PRO A 144 -3.00 -3.99 14.74
CA PRO A 144 -2.44 -5.32 14.55
C PRO A 144 -0.94 -5.41 14.90
N PHE A 145 -0.25 -4.27 14.96
CA PHE A 145 1.19 -4.19 15.22
C PHE A 145 1.51 -3.58 16.60
N ALA A 146 0.50 -3.33 17.44
CA ALA A 146 0.72 -2.75 18.75
C ALA A 146 1.45 -3.75 19.63
N VAL A 147 2.61 -3.35 20.15
CA VAL A 147 3.36 -4.15 21.11
C VAL A 147 2.79 -3.92 22.51
N PRO A 148 2.28 -4.95 23.21
CA PRO A 148 1.80 -4.80 24.58
C PRO A 148 2.90 -4.24 25.48
N GLY A 149 2.61 -3.15 26.21
CA GLY A 149 3.52 -2.56 27.20
C GLY A 149 4.33 -1.33 26.74
N ARG A 150 4.31 -0.94 25.46
CA ARG A 150 4.78 0.40 25.03
C ARG A 150 3.59 1.35 24.98
N ARG A 151 3.50 2.29 25.94
CA ARG A 151 2.42 3.29 25.99
C ARG A 151 2.38 4.10 24.69
N ALA A 152 1.17 4.37 24.20
CA ALA A 152 0.90 5.38 23.19
C ALA A 152 1.53 6.71 23.64
N TRP A 153 2.39 7.27 22.80
CA TRP A 153 3.02 8.55 23.08
C TRP A 153 1.94 9.64 23.11
N PRO A 154 2.03 10.64 24.02
CA PRO A 154 1.14 11.79 23.97
C PRO A 154 1.21 12.41 22.57
N MET A 155 0.03 12.64 22.00
CA MET A 155 -0.16 13.34 20.73
C MET A 155 0.29 14.78 20.88
N ASP A 156 1.57 15.06 20.65
CA ASP A 156 2.11 16.39 20.34
C ASP A 156 3.54 16.18 19.87
N PHE A 157 3.85 16.38 18.59
CA PHE A 157 5.12 16.94 18.10
C PHE A 157 5.05 17.10 16.56
N LEU A 158 5.06 18.35 16.12
CA LEU A 158 5.24 18.76 14.72
C LEU A 158 6.66 18.42 14.26
N PRO A 159 6.88 17.90 13.03
CA PRO A 159 8.24 17.68 12.54
C PRO A 159 8.85 18.99 12.05
N GLN A 160 10.04 19.32 12.57
CA GLN A 160 10.97 20.21 11.89
C GLN A 160 11.69 19.43 10.78
N HIS A 161 11.62 19.97 9.57
CA HIS A 161 12.26 19.46 8.38
C HIS A 161 13.79 19.60 8.49
N SER A 162 14.55 18.55 8.19
CA SER A 162 15.88 18.73 7.59
C SER A 162 16.17 17.58 6.62
N SER A 163 16.50 17.98 5.40
CA SER A 163 16.76 17.14 4.24
C SER A 163 18.24 16.79 4.15
N THR A 164 18.58 15.52 3.99
CA THR A 164 19.84 15.09 3.39
C THR A 164 19.56 13.93 2.43
N GLN A 165 19.64 14.21 1.14
CA GLN A 165 19.62 13.20 0.08
C GLN A 165 20.99 12.54 0.00
N SER A 166 21.02 11.23 0.19
CA SER A 166 22.14 10.37 -0.20
C SER A 166 21.76 9.65 -1.49
N THR A 167 22.41 10.05 -2.58
CA THR A 167 22.37 9.39 -3.88
C THR A 167 23.14 8.07 -3.81
N THR A 168 22.45 6.96 -4.04
CA THR A 168 23.06 5.76 -4.60
C THR A 168 22.34 5.40 -5.89
N ASP A 169 23.17 5.18 -6.89
CA ASP A 169 22.85 4.81 -8.26
C ASP A 169 22.53 3.30 -8.32
N LEU A 170 21.96 2.87 -9.45
CA LEU A 170 21.84 1.49 -9.98
C LEU A 170 20.42 0.89 -10.11
N THR A 171 20.01 0.78 -11.38
CA THR A 171 19.27 -0.31 -12.08
C THR A 171 18.02 -0.93 -11.43
N ASN A 172 16.84 -0.64 -12.02
CA ASN A 172 15.58 -1.33 -11.74
C ASN A 172 15.27 -2.36 -12.84
N ILE A 173 14.86 -3.56 -12.41
CA ILE A 173 14.22 -4.61 -13.22
C ILE A 173 12.73 -4.66 -12.82
N ILE A 174 11.87 -4.90 -13.82
CA ILE A 174 10.42 -5.12 -13.72
C ILE A 174 10.11 -6.39 -12.92
#